data_AF-A0A957G6C9-F1
#
_entry.id   AF-A0A957G6C9-F1
#
_cell.length_a   1.000
_cell.length_b   1.000
_cell.length_c   1.000
_cell.angle_alpha   90.00
_cell.angle_beta   90.00
_cell.angle_gamma   90.00
#
_symmetry.space_group_name_H-M   'P 1'
#
loop_
_entity.id
_entity.type
_entity.pdbx_description
1 polymer ?
#
loop_
_entity_poly.entity_id
_entity_poly.type
_entity_poly.pdbx_seq_one_letter_code
_entity_poly.pdbx_strand_id
1 'polypeptide(L)'
;MGPGRWLSAAQWLAVLLLLLLARPAQAQNEPVTEAAYWLLLAETEAALAEAPVDPVELNELAGRWSAINLIQLADGQRQVVDGAYLAAALTDPETDFAALREQLAAMG
;
A
#
# COMPACT_ATOMS: atom_id res chain seq x y z
N MET A 1 1.01 -21.49 -48.79
CA MET A 1 -0.23 -21.14 -48.05
C MET A 1 -0.38 -22.18 -46.94
N GLY A 2 0.07 -21.87 -45.72
CA GLY A 2 0.01 -22.81 -44.60
C GLY A 2 -1.40 -22.85 -44.00
N PRO A 3 -1.89 -24.02 -43.53
CA PRO A 3 -3.23 -24.13 -42.96
C PRO A 3 -3.29 -23.35 -41.64
N GLY A 4 -4.17 -22.34 -41.58
CA GLY A 4 -4.51 -21.65 -40.34
C GLY A 4 -5.03 -22.66 -39.34
N ARG A 5 -4.26 -22.89 -38.26
CA ARG A 5 -4.70 -23.74 -37.14
C ARG A 5 -5.81 -22.98 -36.41
N TRP A 6 -7.06 -23.29 -36.74
CA TRP A 6 -8.22 -22.80 -36.01
C TRP A 6 -8.16 -23.36 -34.60
N LEU A 7 -8.00 -22.48 -33.61
CA LEU A 7 -8.06 -22.84 -32.19
C LEU A 7 -9.45 -23.42 -31.90
N SER A 8 -9.49 -24.56 -31.23
CA SER A 8 -10.76 -25.19 -30.85
C SER A 8 -11.48 -24.34 -29.80
N ALA A 9 -12.80 -24.51 -29.66
CA ALA A 9 -13.60 -23.79 -28.66
C ALA A 9 -13.03 -23.95 -27.23
N ALA A 10 -12.44 -25.11 -26.92
CA ALA A 10 -11.78 -25.37 -25.65
C ALA A 10 -10.49 -24.54 -25.46
N GLN A 11 -9.74 -24.29 -26.53
CA GLN A 11 -8.55 -23.44 -26.49
C GLN A 11 -8.92 -21.96 -26.35
N TRP A 12 -10.01 -21.53 -26.97
CA TRP A 12 -10.56 -20.18 -26.74
C TRP A 12 -11.02 -19.99 -25.30
N LEU A 13 -11.68 -20.99 -24.71
CA LEU A 13 -12.08 -20.96 -23.31
C LEU A 13 -10.87 -20.87 -22.37
N ALA A 14 -9.80 -21.64 -22.65
CA ALA A 14 -8.56 -21.59 -21.89
C ALA A 14 -7.86 -20.23 -22.00
N VAL A 15 -7.83 -19.61 -23.18
CA VAL A 15 -7.30 -18.26 -23.38
C VAL A 15 -8.13 -17.22 -22.62
N LEU A 16 -9.46 -17.32 -22.66
CA LEU A 16 -10.35 -16.43 -21.90
C LEU A 16 -10.17 -16.59 -20.38
N LEU A 17 -10.00 -17.82 -19.90
CA LEU A 17 -9.70 -18.10 -18.49
C LEU A 17 -8.35 -17.51 -18.07
N LEU A 18 -7.32 -17.64 -18.92
CA LEU A 18 -6.01 -17.03 -18.66
C LEU A 18 -6.07 -15.50 -18.67
N LEU A 19 -6.89 -14.89 -19.54
CA LEU A 19 -7.11 -13.44 -19.56
C LEU A 19 -7.92 -12.95 -18.35
N LEU A 20 -8.87 -13.74 -17.85
CA LEU A 20 -9.62 -13.46 -16.62
C LEU A 20 -8.75 -13.58 -15.36
N LEU A 21 -7.79 -14.50 -15.36
CA LEU A 21 -6.80 -14.69 -14.30
C LEU A 21 -5.65 -13.67 -14.38
N ALA A 22 -5.37 -13.15 -15.56
CA ALA A 22 -4.49 -12.00 -15.77
C ALA A 22 -5.21 -10.70 -15.37
N ARG A 23 -5.70 -10.64 -14.11
CA ARG A 23 -5.88 -9.34 -13.47
C ARG A 23 -4.54 -8.62 -13.56
N PRO A 24 -4.50 -7.35 -14.01
CA PRO A 24 -3.25 -6.63 -14.01
C PRO A 24 -2.76 -6.63 -12.55
N ALA A 25 -1.56 -7.15 -12.31
CA ALA A 25 -0.84 -6.98 -11.05
C ALA A 25 -0.40 -5.51 -10.87
N GLN A 26 -1.26 -4.56 -11.24
CA GLN A 26 -0.99 -3.12 -11.28
C GLN A 26 -1.39 -2.40 -9.99
N ALA A 27 -1.75 -3.10 -8.92
CA ALA A 27 -2.12 -2.44 -7.66
C ALA A 27 -0.93 -2.13 -6.72
N GLN A 28 0.32 -2.41 -7.10
CA GLN A 28 1.47 -2.31 -6.19
C GLN A 28 2.44 -1.16 -6.47
N ASN A 29 2.12 -0.23 -7.39
CA ASN A 29 2.99 0.92 -7.71
C ASN A 29 2.21 2.18 -8.12
N GLU A 30 0.90 2.27 -7.82
CA GLU A 30 0.20 3.53 -8.04
C GLU A 30 0.64 4.52 -6.96
N PRO A 31 1.11 5.73 -7.34
CA PRO A 31 1.47 6.73 -6.36
C PRO A 31 0.25 7.11 -5.52
N VAL A 32 0.43 7.13 -4.20
CA VAL A 32 -0.57 7.67 -3.30
C VAL A 32 -0.57 9.19 -3.45
N THR A 33 -1.75 9.82 -3.44
CA THR A 33 -1.81 11.29 -3.48
C THR A 33 -1.23 11.87 -2.19
N GLU A 34 -0.61 13.04 -2.28
CA GLU A 34 -0.11 13.77 -1.11
C GLU A 34 -1.17 13.89 0.01
N ALA A 35 -2.42 14.19 -0.35
CA ALA A 35 -3.52 14.27 0.62
C ALA A 35 -3.80 12.93 1.32
N ALA A 36 -3.75 11.81 0.59
CA ALA A 36 -3.97 10.48 1.18
C ALA A 36 -2.80 10.04 2.06
N TYR A 37 -1.57 10.46 1.73
CA TYR A 37 -0.40 10.24 2.58
C TYR A 37 -0.54 11.00 3.92
N TRP A 38 -0.86 12.29 3.88
CA TRP A 38 -1.05 13.08 5.10
C TRP A 38 -2.23 12.60 5.94
N LEU A 39 -3.31 12.13 5.29
CA LEU A 39 -4.43 11.51 6.00
C LEU A 39 -3.99 10.25 6.76
N LEU A 40 -3.23 9.37 6.11
CA LEU A 40 -2.73 8.16 6.78
C LEU A 40 -1.78 8.48 7.93
N LEU A 41 -0.95 9.52 7.79
CA LEU A 41 -0.09 10.00 8.87
C LEU A 41 -0.91 10.46 10.08
N ALA A 42 -1.95 11.28 9.85
CA ALA A 42 -2.83 11.76 10.90
C ALA A 42 -3.62 10.62 11.58
N GLU A 43 -4.11 9.64 10.81
CA GLU A 43 -4.76 8.44 11.35
C GLU A 43 -3.79 7.63 12.22
N THR A 44 -2.52 7.52 11.80
CA THR A 44 -1.49 6.83 12.58
C THR A 44 -1.20 7.55 13.89
N GLU A 45 -1.06 8.88 13.87
CA GLU A 45 -0.88 9.66 15.09
C GLU A 45 -2.06 9.55 16.05
N ALA A 46 -3.28 9.53 15.52
CA ALA A 46 -4.50 9.36 16.31
C ALA A 46 -4.52 7.99 17.01
N ALA A 47 -4.25 6.90 16.27
CA ALA A 47 -4.19 5.55 16.83
C ALA A 47 -3.12 5.43 17.92
N LEU A 48 -1.96 6.06 17.74
CA LEU A 48 -0.89 6.06 18.74
C LEU A 48 -1.19 6.96 19.96
N ALA A 49 -2.15 7.88 19.86
CA ALA A 49 -2.59 8.73 20.96
C ALA A 49 -3.65 8.05 21.84
N GLU A 50 -4.34 7.01 21.34
CA GLU A 50 -5.30 6.24 22.13
C GLU A 50 -4.60 5.32 23.14
N ALA A 51 -5.15 5.22 24.35
CA ALA A 51 -4.64 4.36 25.40
C ALA A 51 -5.76 3.45 25.95
N PRO A 52 -5.63 2.11 25.87
CA PRO A 52 -4.52 1.35 25.26
C PRO A 52 -4.56 1.41 23.72
N VAL A 53 -3.38 1.36 23.09
CA VAL A 53 -3.27 1.27 21.63
C VAL A 53 -3.84 -0.09 21.16
N ASP A 54 -4.68 -0.08 20.13
CA ASP A 54 -5.27 -1.31 19.57
C ASP A 54 -4.30 -1.99 18.58
N PRO A 55 -3.81 -3.21 18.87
CA PRO A 55 -2.91 -3.93 17.96
C PRO A 55 -3.57 -4.32 16.63
N VAL A 56 -4.89 -4.45 16.56
CA VAL A 56 -5.59 -4.74 15.29
C VAL A 56 -5.51 -3.52 14.37
N GLU A 57 -5.82 -2.34 14.91
CA GLU A 57 -5.72 -1.07 14.19
C GLU A 57 -4.28 -0.80 13.72
N LEU A 58 -3.28 -1.03 14.58
CA LEU A 58 -1.87 -0.88 14.21
C LEU A 58 -1.48 -1.82 13.05
N ASN A 59 -1.95 -3.06 13.04
CA ASN A 59 -1.69 -3.99 11.94
C ASN A 59 -2.35 -3.55 10.63
N GLU A 60 -3.56 -3.00 10.69
CA GLU A 60 -4.23 -2.45 9.51
C GLU A 60 -3.48 -1.24 8.95
N LEU A 61 -3.06 -0.31 9.83
CA LEU A 61 -2.24 0.84 9.47
C LEU A 61 -0.89 0.42 8.89
N ALA A 62 -0.22 -0.56 9.50
CA ALA A 62 1.04 -1.11 9.00
C ALA A 62 0.88 -1.72 7.60
N GLY A 63 -0.21 -2.45 7.36
CA GLY A 63 -0.55 -2.97 6.04
C GLY A 63 -0.70 -1.85 5.00
N ARG A 64 -1.36 -0.75 5.37
CA ARG A 64 -1.50 0.42 4.49
C ARG A 64 -0.16 1.11 4.23
N TRP A 65 0.65 1.33 5.26
CA TRP A 65 2.01 1.88 5.15
C TRP A 65 2.92 1.03 4.27
N SER A 66 2.85 -0.30 4.39
CA SER A 66 3.66 -1.24 3.59
C SER A 66 3.37 -1.16 2.08
N ALA A 67 2.18 -0.68 1.71
CA ALA A 67 1.77 -0.48 0.32
C ALA A 67 2.24 0.86 -0.26
N ILE A 68 2.80 1.77 0.55
CA ILE A 68 3.24 3.09 0.10
C ILE A 68 4.75 3.09 -0.15
N ASN A 69 5.13 3.23 -1.41
CA ASN A 69 6.51 3.44 -1.84
C ASN A 69 6.72 4.74 -2.62
N LEU A 70 5.61 5.42 -2.98
CA LEU A 70 5.63 6.57 -3.87
C LEU A 70 4.44 7.49 -3.55
N ILE A 71 4.73 8.79 -3.41
CA ILE A 71 3.72 9.84 -3.27
C ILE A 71 3.73 10.70 -4.53
N GLN A 72 2.55 11.08 -5.03
CA GLN A 72 2.40 12.14 -6.00
C GLN A 72 2.04 13.46 -5.31
N LEU A 73 2.93 14.44 -5.42
CA LEU A 73 2.79 15.79 -4.88
C LEU A 73 1.79 16.61 -5.70
N ALA A 74 1.28 17.70 -5.12
CA ALA A 74 0.32 18.59 -5.78
C ALA A 74 0.84 19.23 -7.08
N ASP A 75 2.16 19.40 -7.22
CA ASP A 75 2.81 19.90 -8.44
C ASP A 75 3.02 18.81 -9.51
N GLY A 76 2.59 17.58 -9.24
CA GLY A 76 2.70 16.41 -10.10
C GLY A 76 4.03 15.65 -9.96
N GLN A 77 4.98 16.14 -9.17
CA GLN A 77 6.22 15.42 -8.86
C GLN A 77 5.93 14.14 -8.09
N ARG A 78 6.89 13.20 -8.17
CA ARG A 78 6.82 11.92 -7.47
C ARG A 78 7.96 11.85 -6.47
N GLN A 79 7.62 11.56 -5.22
CA GLN A 79 8.58 11.39 -4.14
C GLN A 79 8.55 9.95 -3.67
N VAL A 80 9.72 9.31 -3.63
CA VAL A 80 9.88 7.99 -3.02
C VAL A 80 9.82 8.15 -1.51
N VAL A 81 9.05 7.29 -0.86
CA VAL A 81 8.97 7.23 0.60
C VAL A 81 9.17 5.80 1.08
N ASP A 82 9.69 5.67 2.29
CA ASP A 82 9.89 4.38 2.94
C ASP A 82 8.71 4.09 3.88
N GLY A 83 7.57 3.69 3.29
CA GLY A 83 6.42 3.24 4.07
C GLY A 83 6.69 1.92 4.81
N ALA A 84 7.65 1.12 4.34
CA ALA A 84 8.03 -0.15 4.98
C ALA A 84 8.68 0.08 6.36
N TYR A 85 9.46 1.15 6.51
CA TYR A 85 10.00 1.56 7.82
C TYR A 85 8.88 1.82 8.84
N LEU A 86 7.85 2.59 8.48
CA LEU A 86 6.72 2.86 9.38
C LEU A 86 5.90 1.60 9.65
N ALA A 87 5.65 0.77 8.63
CA ALA A 87 4.97 -0.51 8.82
C ALA A 87 5.70 -1.43 9.81
N ALA A 88 7.03 -1.47 9.76
CA ALA A 88 7.85 -2.23 10.70
C ALA A 88 7.72 -1.67 12.13
N ALA A 89 7.84 -0.36 12.29
CA ALA A 89 7.72 0.28 13.61
C ALA A 89 6.34 0.02 14.26
N LEU A 90 5.25 0.06 13.48
CA LEU A 90 3.89 -0.17 14.01
C LEU A 90 3.62 -1.62 14.43
N THR A 91 4.40 -2.59 13.93
CA THR A 91 4.21 -4.03 14.23
C THR A 91 5.26 -4.62 15.16
N ASP A 92 6.32 -3.86 15.45
CA ASP A 92 7.37 -4.26 16.37
C ASP A 92 6.91 -4.06 17.83
N PRO A 93 6.85 -5.13 18.64
CA PRO A 93 6.46 -5.03 20.05
C PRO A 93 7.47 -4.27 20.92
N GLU A 94 8.70 -4.05 20.44
CA GLU A 94 9.73 -3.27 21.13
C GLU A 94 9.65 -1.77 20.81
N THR A 95 8.77 -1.35 19.90
CA THR A 95 8.62 0.06 19.54
C THR A 95 8.13 0.90 20.72
N ASP A 96 8.84 1.98 20.99
CA ASP A 96 8.34 3.06 21.84
C ASP A 96 7.36 3.92 21.04
N PHE A 97 6.07 3.62 21.20
CA PHE A 97 5.00 4.34 20.52
C PHE A 97 4.87 5.81 20.93
N ALA A 98 5.35 6.19 22.12
CA ALA A 98 5.36 7.59 22.52
C ALA A 98 6.43 8.37 21.73
N ALA A 99 7.62 7.79 21.61
CA ALA A 99 8.70 8.37 20.79
C ALA A 99 8.35 8.39 19.30
N LEU A 100 7.73 7.33 18.79
CA LEU A 100 7.27 7.28 17.40
C LEU A 100 6.26 8.39 17.12
N ARG A 101 5.28 8.61 18.01
CA ARG A 101 4.29 9.68 17.87
C ARG A 101 4.94 11.07 17.88
N GLU A 102 5.93 11.31 18.73
CA GLU A 102 6.68 12.58 18.73
C GLU A 102 7.45 12.80 17.42
N GLN A 103 8.02 11.74 16.85
CA GLN A 103 8.68 11.80 15.56
C GLN A 103 7.70 12.14 14.42
N LEU A 104 6.51 11.52 14.41
CA LEU A 104 5.49 11.79 13.38
C LEU A 104 4.97 13.23 13.48
N ALA A 105 4.70 13.71 14.70
CA ALA A 105 4.26 15.08 14.94
C ALA A 105 5.29 16.15 14.52
N ALA A 106 6.58 15.77 14.41
CA ALA A 106 7.63 16.66 13.89
C ALA A 106 7.72 16.67 12.35
N MET A 107 7.06 15.73 11.67
CA MET A 107 7.03 15.62 10.21
C MET A 107 5.85 16.35 9.56
N GLY A 108 4.75 16.55 10.29
CA GLY A 108 3.57 17.33 9.87
C GLY A 108 3.68 18.82 10.20
#